data_AF-A0A2A4YM45-F1
#
_entry.id   AF-A0A2A4YM45-F1
#
_cell.length_a   1.000
_cell.length_b   1.000
_cell.length_c   1.000
_cell.angle_alpha   90.00
_cell.angle_beta   90.00
_cell.angle_gamma   90.00
#
_symmetry.space_group_name_H-M   'P 1'
#
loop_
_entity.id
_entity.type
_entity.pdbx_description
1 polymer ?
#
loop_
_entity_poly.entity_id
_entity_poly.type
_entity_poly.pdbx_seq_one_letter_code
_entity_poly.pdbx_strand_id
1 'polypeptide(L)' 'MGFNATSLGFPSVDSYVSHMYTHEKAHLDAFGRFCKVNNLIRHLKSKNWAAFARGYNGPGYKTNKYDTKLAQAYTRYNQ' A
#
# COMPACT_ATOMS: atom_id res chain seq x y z
N MET A 1 9.52 -1.11 -0.99
CA MET A 1 10.95 -1.31 -0.64
C MET A 1 11.51 -2.44 -1.49
N GLY A 2 12.73 -2.31 -1.99
CA GLY A 2 13.34 -3.28 -2.92
C GLY A 2 13.43 -4.71 -2.37
N PHE A 3 13.59 -4.89 -1.05
CA PHE A 3 13.60 -6.21 -0.41
C PHE A 3 12.28 -6.99 -0.56
N ASN A 4 11.18 -6.33 -0.91
CA ASN A 4 9.90 -6.99 -1.18
C ASN A 4 9.83 -7.60 -2.59
N ALA A 5 10.83 -7.42 -3.45
CA ALA A 5 10.75 -7.84 -4.87
C ALA A 5 10.24 -9.28 -5.03
N THR A 6 10.89 -10.24 -4.34
CA THR A 6 10.51 -11.66 -4.43
C THR A 6 9.13 -11.94 -3.83
N SER A 7 8.79 -11.33 -2.70
CA SER A 7 7.47 -11.53 -2.07
C SER A 7 6.34 -10.94 -2.93
N LEU A 8 6.63 -9.93 -3.75
CA LEU A 8 5.70 -9.35 -4.73
C LEU A 8 5.67 -10.11 -6.07
N GLY A 9 6.41 -11.21 -6.19
CA GLY A 9 6.43 -12.07 -7.38
C GLY A 9 7.38 -11.60 -8.49
N PHE A 10 8.37 -10.77 -8.17
CA PHE A 10 9.43 -10.42 -9.11
C PHE A 10 10.61 -11.40 -8.96
N PRO A 11 11.24 -11.84 -10.06
CA PRO A 11 12.37 -12.76 -10.01
C PRO A 11 13.60 -12.23 -9.24
N SER A 12 13.80 -10.91 -9.26
CA SER A 12 14.92 -10.23 -8.61
C SER A 12 14.57 -8.78 -8.27
N VAL A 13 15.43 -8.14 -7.46
CA VAL A 13 15.35 -6.70 -7.19
C VAL A 13 15.53 -5.88 -8.47
N ASP A 14 16.40 -6.31 -9.38
CA ASP A 14 16.61 -5.63 -10.67
C ASP A 14 15.35 -5.68 -11.53
N SER A 15 14.69 -6.84 -11.61
CA SER A 15 13.41 -6.95 -12.32
C SER A 15 12.31 -6.06 -11.71
N TYR A 16 12.26 -5.98 -10.38
CA TYR A 16 11.35 -5.07 -9.68
C TYR A 16 11.65 -3.60 -10.01
N VAL A 17 12.93 -3.19 -9.94
CA VAL A 17 13.37 -1.83 -10.22
C VAL A 17 13.11 -1.45 -11.69
N SER A 18 13.47 -2.31 -12.65
CA SER A 18 13.16 -2.11 -14.07
C SER A 18 11.67 -1.96 -14.30
N HIS A 19 10.83 -2.73 -13.60
CA HIS A 19 9.37 -2.56 -13.68
C HIS A 19 8.92 -1.19 -13.16
N MET A 20 9.46 -0.73 -12.02
CA MET A 20 9.17 0.60 -11.47
C MET A 20 9.55 1.74 -12.44
N TYR A 21 10.58 1.58 -13.27
CA TYR A 21 11.00 2.61 -14.24
C TYR A 21 10.05 2.80 -15.43
N THR A 22 9.09 1.90 -15.64
CA THR A 22 8.22 1.96 -16.83
C THR A 22 7.15 3.05 -16.76
N HIS A 23 6.45 3.17 -15.63
CA HIS A 23 5.35 4.13 -15.41
C HIS A 23 4.95 4.16 -13.94
N GLU A 24 4.30 5.22 -13.48
CA GLU A 24 3.64 5.26 -12.16
C GLU A 24 2.59 4.13 -11.98
N LYS A 25 2.08 3.55 -13.08
CA LYS A 25 1.14 2.42 -13.02
C LYS A 25 1.83 1.17 -12.47
N ALA A 26 3.11 0.98 -12.76
CA ALA A 26 3.90 -0.10 -12.20
C ALA A 26 4.08 0.06 -10.69
N HIS A 27 4.21 1.31 -10.21
CA HIS A 27 4.28 1.59 -8.77
C HIS A 27 2.94 1.26 -8.10
N LEU A 28 1.82 1.60 -8.74
CA LEU A 28 0.49 1.26 -8.25
C LEU A 28 0.25 -0.27 -8.25
N ASP A 29 0.72 -0.99 -9.26
CA ASP A 29 0.65 -2.47 -9.29
C ASP A 29 1.44 -3.08 -8.11
N ALA A 30 2.69 -2.64 -7.90
CA ALA A 30 3.50 -3.09 -6.77
C ALA A 30 2.86 -2.77 -5.41
N PHE A 31 2.25 -1.59 -5.27
CA PHE A 31 1.47 -1.24 -4.08
C PHE A 31 0.29 -2.21 -3.86
N GLY A 32 -0.47 -2.49 -4.91
CA GLY A 32 -1.58 -3.45 -4.86
C GLY A 32 -1.13 -4.86 -4.46
N ARG A 33 -0.04 -5.35 -5.05
CA ARG A 33 0.59 -6.63 -4.68
C ARG A 33 1.03 -6.64 -3.23
N PHE A 34 1.64 -5.55 -2.76
CA PHE A 34 2.08 -5.42 -1.38
C PHE A 34 0.90 -5.51 -0.41
N CYS A 35 -0.18 -4.78 -0.69
CA CYS A 35 -1.40 -4.84 0.12
C CYS A 35 -2.03 -6.24 0.11
N LYS A 36 -1.94 -6.96 -1.02
CA LYS A 36 -2.45 -8.35 -1.12
C LYS A 36 -1.64 -9.32 -0.27
N VAL A 37 -0.31 -9.33 -0.42
CA VAL A 37 0.61 -10.23 0.30
C VAL A 37 0.55 -9.99 1.81
N ASN A 38 0.39 -8.74 2.24
CA ASN A 38 0.31 -8.38 3.66
C ASN A 38 -1.12 -8.37 4.22
N ASN A 39 -2.09 -8.94 3.49
CA ASN A 39 -3.51 -9.02 3.90
C ASN A 39 -4.13 -7.67 4.34
N LEU A 40 -3.72 -6.59 3.68
CA LEU A 40 -4.20 -5.23 3.96
C LEU A 40 -5.47 -4.88 3.17
N ILE A 41 -5.71 -5.55 2.04
CA ILE A 41 -6.88 -5.32 1.17
C ILE A 41 -8.20 -5.45 1.94
N ARG A 42 -8.30 -6.40 2.88
CA ARG A 42 -9.52 -6.57 3.69
C ARG A 42 -9.86 -5.31 4.48
N HIS A 43 -8.86 -4.58 4.98
CA HIS A 43 -9.07 -3.36 5.76
C HIS A 43 -9.52 -2.20 4.87
N LEU A 44 -9.02 -2.12 3.63
CA LEU A 44 -9.53 -1.16 2.64
C LEU A 44 -10.99 -1.45 2.29
N LYS A 45 -11.32 -2.72 1.99
CA LYS A 45 -12.69 -3.15 1.66
C LYS A 45 -13.68 -2.87 2.79
N SER A 46 -13.28 -3.15 4.02
CA SER A 46 -14.10 -2.90 5.21
C SER A 46 -14.01 -1.46 5.73
N LYS A 47 -13.31 -0.55 5.02
CA LYS A 47 -13.09 0.84 5.43
C LYS A 47 -12.50 0.99 6.84
N ASN A 48 -11.72 0.01 7.29
CA ASN A 48 -11.04 0.05 8.58
C ASN A 48 -9.71 0.81 8.44
N TRP A 49 -9.81 2.14 8.41
CA TRP A 49 -8.69 3.05 8.16
C TRP A 49 -7.59 2.94 9.20
N ALA A 50 -7.96 2.74 10.47
CA ALA A 50 -6.99 2.56 11.56
C ALA A 50 -6.16 1.29 11.39
N ALA A 51 -6.81 0.15 11.10
CA ALA A 51 -6.11 -1.12 10.88
C ALA A 51 -5.24 -1.07 9.61
N PHE A 52 -5.76 -0.49 8.53
CA PHE A 52 -4.96 -0.31 7.31
C PHE A 52 -3.75 0.59 7.55
N ALA A 53 -3.96 1.75 8.19
CA ALA A 53 -2.89 2.70 8.46
C ALA A 53 -1.83 2.11 9.37
N ARG A 54 -2.20 1.35 10.40
CA ARG A 54 -1.27 0.62 11.27
C ARG A 54 -0.49 -0.44 10.50
N GLY A 55 -1.16 -1.22 9.64
CA GLY A 55 -0.52 -2.28 8.87
C GLY A 55 0.44 -1.77 7.80
N TYR A 56 0.14 -0.63 7.18
CA TYR A 56 0.95 -0.05 6.12
C TYR A 56 2.05 0.90 6.65
N ASN A 57 1.71 1.80 7.56
CA ASN A 57 2.62 2.86 8.05
C ASN A 57 3.33 2.47 9.36
N GLY A 58 2.96 1.32 9.96
CA GLY A 58 3.51 0.85 11.23
C GLY A 58 2.77 1.38 12.47
N PRO A 59 3.21 0.97 13.68
CA PRO A 59 2.53 1.28 14.94
C PRO A 59 2.44 2.79 15.24
N GLY A 60 3.37 3.59 14.72
CA GLY A 60 3.41 5.05 14.85
C GLY A 60 2.45 5.81 13.94
N TYR A 61 1.53 5.15 13.22
CA TYR A 61 0.68 5.78 12.21
C TYR A 61 -0.16 6.97 12.72
N LYS A 62 -0.52 6.96 14.01
CA LYS A 62 -1.31 8.01 14.64
C LYS A 62 -0.58 9.35 14.74
N THR A 63 0.75 9.34 14.89
CA THR A 63 1.56 10.58 14.97
C THR A 63 1.35 11.46 13.74
N ASN A 64 1.24 10.83 12.57
CA ASN A 64 1.02 11.52 11.29
C ASN A 64 -0.45 11.55 10.85
N LYS A 65 -1.37 11.06 11.70
CA LYS A 65 -2.83 11.02 11.49
C LYS A 65 -3.23 10.30 10.19
N TYR A 66 -2.54 9.22 9.83
CA TYR A 66 -2.78 8.52 8.56
C TYR A 66 -4.19 7.95 8.43
N ASP A 67 -4.74 7.40 9.51
CA ASP A 67 -6.12 6.90 9.58
C ASP A 67 -7.14 8.00 9.33
N THR A 68 -7.01 9.14 10.01
CA THR A 68 -7.91 10.28 9.84
C THR A 68 -7.84 10.82 8.40
N LYS A 69 -6.63 10.96 7.84
CA LYS A 69 -6.42 11.43 6.47
C LYS A 69 -7.08 10.50 5.43
N LEU A 70 -6.92 9.18 5.60
CA LEU A 70 -7.54 8.19 4.72
C LEU A 70 -9.08 8.25 4.80
N ALA A 71 -9.63 8.34 6.02
CA ALA A 71 -11.07 8.44 6.22
C ALA A 71 -11.67 9.69 5.56
N GLN A 72 -11.04 10.85 5.77
CA GLN A 72 -11.46 12.12 5.19
C GLN A 72 -11.37 12.12 3.66
N ALA A 73 -10.27 11.60 3.11
CA ALA A 73 -10.11 11.47 1.66
C ALA A 73 -11.19 10.56 1.05
N TYR A 74 -11.47 9.42 1.68
CA TYR A 74 -12.53 8.53 1.21
C TYR A 74 -13.90 9.25 1.17
N THR A 75 -14.28 9.96 2.23
CA THR A 75 -15.53 10.74 2.23
C THR A 75 -15.55 11.81 1.15
N ARG A 76 -14.41 12.49 0.90
CA ARG A 76 -14.31 13.55 -0.13
C ARG A 76 -14.50 13.01 -1.55
N TYR A 77 -13.92 11.85 -1.86
CA TYR A 77 -13.93 11.28 -3.22
C TYR A 77 -15.06 10.28 -3.46
N ASN A 78 -15.84 9.92 -2.43
CA ASN A 78 -17.03 9.08 -2.54
C ASN A 78 -18.32 9.93 -2.62
N GLN A 79 -18.20 11.19 -3.04
CA GLN A 79 -19.32 12.04 -3.46
C GLN A 79 -19.56 11.89 -4.95
#